data_AF-A0A9Q0T156-F1
#
_entry.id   AF-A0A9Q0T156-F1
#
_cell.length_a   1.000
_cell.length_b   1.000
_cell.length_c   1.000
_cell.angle_alpha   90.00
_cell.angle_beta   90.00
_cell.angle_gamma   90.00
#
_symmetry.space_group_name_H-M   'P 1'
#
loop_
_entity.id
_entity.type
_entity.pdbx_description
1 polymer ?
#
loop_
_entity_poly.entity_id
_entity_poly.type
_entity_poly.pdbx_seq_one_letter_code
_entity_poly.pdbx_strand_id
1 'polypeptide(L)'
;MGREKGEAAANRSKSRASSSSLAASLVSSSSAAVTVGFGGYIGSSRFDTDNTTAFLDIDGEVAQQLKRIGRKDPTTKLKALQTLSALFKEKSGKELVLIIPQWGYEYKKLLLDYNREVRRATNETMTNLVTAVGRDLAPYLKSLMGPWWFSQFDSSS
;
A
#
# COMPACT_ATOMS: atom_id res chain seq x y z
N MET A 1 -39.66 38.66 53.18
CA MET A 1 -38.19 38.69 53.04
C MET A 1 -37.80 37.41 52.31
N GLY A 2 -37.37 37.37 51.05
CA GLY A 2 -36.69 38.39 50.23
C GLY A 2 -35.20 38.05 50.16
N ARG A 3 -34.75 37.54 48.99
CA ARG A 3 -33.38 37.40 48.42
C ARG A 3 -33.30 36.07 47.65
N GLU A 4 -33.84 35.97 46.44
CA GLU A 4 -33.39 36.56 45.16
C GLU A 4 -31.93 36.28 44.76
N LYS A 5 -31.87 35.54 43.66
CA LYS A 5 -30.77 35.16 42.79
C LYS A 5 -30.25 36.41 42.08
N GLY A 6 -28.98 36.74 42.25
CA GLY A 6 -28.35 37.90 41.63
C GLY A 6 -26.88 37.67 41.35
N GLU A 7 -26.54 37.82 40.08
CA GLU A 7 -25.25 37.96 39.41
C GLU A 7 -24.01 38.24 40.28
N ALA A 8 -22.98 37.43 40.06
CA ALA A 8 -21.60 37.87 40.13
C ALA A 8 -20.91 37.51 38.81
N ALA A 9 -20.56 38.55 38.07
CA ALA A 9 -19.92 38.54 36.77
C ALA A 9 -18.45 38.07 36.81
N ALA A 10 -17.97 37.78 35.60
CA ALA A 10 -16.57 37.79 35.17
C ALA A 10 -15.71 36.56 35.51
N ASN A 11 -15.54 35.64 34.55
CA ASN A 11 -14.35 35.69 33.71
C ASN A 11 -14.38 34.70 32.53
N ARG A 12 -13.73 35.10 31.44
CA ARG A 12 -13.24 34.30 30.30
C ARG A 12 -14.15 34.13 29.08
N SER A 13 -14.20 35.20 28.29
CA SER A 13 -14.23 35.10 26.83
C SER A 13 -12.98 34.37 26.30
N LYS A 14 -13.08 33.83 25.06
CA LYS A 14 -12.15 33.01 24.24
C LYS A 14 -12.58 31.53 24.26
N SER A 15 -13.16 30.95 23.21
CA SER A 15 -12.78 31.01 21.80
C SER A 15 -13.93 30.53 20.91
N ARG A 16 -14.34 31.42 20.00
CA ARG A 16 -15.12 31.15 18.78
C ARG A 16 -14.54 29.91 18.06
N ALA A 17 -15.40 28.99 17.63
CA ALA A 17 -14.99 27.86 16.79
C ALA A 17 -14.25 28.41 15.55
N SER A 18 -12.99 28.01 15.38
CA SER A 18 -12.16 28.46 14.26
C SER A 18 -12.72 27.92 12.96
N SER A 19 -13.02 28.86 12.07
CA SER A 19 -13.56 28.67 10.72
C SER A 19 -12.64 27.78 9.87
N SER A 20 -13.10 26.60 9.49
CA SER A 20 -12.45 25.67 8.54
C SER A 20 -12.48 26.14 7.08
N SER A 21 -12.99 27.33 6.79
CA SER A 21 -13.22 27.80 5.42
C SER A 21 -11.99 28.38 4.72
N LEU A 22 -10.96 28.84 5.45
CA LEU A 22 -9.77 29.49 4.84
C LEU A 22 -8.74 28.49 4.30
N ALA A 23 -8.70 27.27 4.85
CA ALA A 23 -7.82 26.21 4.35
C ALA A 23 -8.28 25.66 2.99
N ALA A 24 -9.59 25.71 2.70
CA ALA A 24 -10.16 25.23 1.44
C ALA A 24 -9.89 26.19 0.26
N SER A 25 -9.67 27.49 0.50
CA SER A 25 -9.40 28.45 -0.59
C SER A 25 -7.96 28.43 -1.10
N LEU A 26 -7.01 27.84 -0.36
CA LEU A 26 -5.61 27.71 -0.80
C LEU A 26 -5.35 26.50 -1.71
N VAL A 27 -6.31 25.56 -1.81
CA VAL A 27 -6.23 24.39 -2.70
C VAL A 27 -6.69 24.73 -4.12
N SER A 28 -7.48 25.79 -4.30
CA SER A 28 -8.00 26.18 -5.61
C SER A 28 -7.32 27.46 -6.11
N SER A 29 -5.98 27.46 -6.18
CA SER A 29 -5.17 28.36 -7.04
C SER A 29 -3.67 28.15 -6.76
N SER A 30 -3.06 27.12 -7.36
CA SER A 30 -1.62 27.13 -7.65
C SER A 30 -1.25 26.13 -8.75
N SER A 31 -1.65 26.43 -9.97
CA SER A 31 -0.87 26.02 -11.16
C SER A 31 0.43 26.83 -11.18
N ALA A 32 1.42 26.43 -10.38
CA ALA A 32 2.84 26.75 -10.57
C ALA A 32 3.66 25.94 -9.56
N ALA A 33 4.32 24.90 -10.05
CA ALA A 33 5.37 24.20 -9.32
C ALA A 33 6.55 25.17 -9.11
N VAL A 34 6.64 25.75 -7.91
CA VAL A 34 7.82 26.48 -7.47
C VAL A 34 8.61 25.55 -6.55
N THR A 35 9.62 24.92 -7.13
CA THR A 35 10.63 24.15 -6.40
C THR A 35 11.66 25.15 -5.84
N VAL A 36 11.68 25.38 -4.53
CA VAL A 36 12.82 26.03 -3.86
C VAL A 36 13.07 25.33 -2.53
N GLY A 37 14.27 24.77 -2.34
CA GLY A 37 14.75 24.39 -1.00
C GLY A 37 15.54 23.07 -0.92
N PHE A 38 16.80 23.13 -1.31
CA PHE A 38 17.97 22.42 -0.75
C PHE A 38 17.81 20.97 -0.25
N GLY A 39 18.27 20.01 -1.06
CA GLY A 39 18.57 18.65 -0.60
C GLY A 39 18.33 17.59 -1.66
N GLY A 40 19.24 17.52 -2.64
CA GLY A 40 19.24 16.48 -3.66
C GLY A 40 19.36 15.08 -3.05
N TYR A 41 18.22 14.42 -2.89
CA TYR A 41 18.10 12.98 -2.75
C TYR A 41 17.07 12.49 -3.77
N ILE A 42 17.55 12.14 -4.96
CA ILE A 42 16.81 11.33 -5.93
C ILE A 42 16.76 9.93 -5.33
N GLY A 43 15.68 9.59 -4.62
CA GLY A 43 15.57 8.25 -4.03
C GLY A 43 14.42 8.00 -3.05
N SER A 44 13.56 8.98 -2.78
CA SER A 44 12.37 8.72 -1.96
C SER A 44 11.22 9.64 -2.36
N SER A 45 10.68 9.45 -3.57
CA SER A 45 9.29 9.81 -3.80
C SER A 45 8.43 8.89 -2.93
N ARG A 46 8.05 9.39 -1.75
CA ARG A 46 6.90 8.86 -1.04
C ARG A 46 5.71 9.02 -1.99
N PHE A 47 5.32 7.94 -2.66
CA PHE A 47 4.03 7.84 -3.33
C PHE A 47 2.96 7.77 -2.24
N ASP A 48 2.72 8.90 -1.58
CA ASP A 48 1.51 9.07 -0.80
C ASP A 48 0.58 9.94 -1.63
N THR A 49 -0.60 9.36 -1.92
CA THR A 49 -1.76 10.02 -2.54
C THR A 49 -1.75 10.18 -4.07
N ASP A 50 -1.66 9.06 -4.80
CA ASP A 50 -2.43 8.84 -6.05
C ASP A 50 -2.43 7.36 -6.52
N ASN A 51 -2.31 6.41 -5.58
CA ASN A 51 -2.30 4.97 -5.88
C ASN A 51 -3.70 4.40 -6.23
N THR A 52 -4.65 5.24 -6.61
CA THR A 52 -5.99 4.81 -7.05
C THR A 52 -6.00 4.58 -8.55
N THR A 53 -5.16 5.28 -9.32
CA THR A 53 -5.11 5.17 -10.79
C THR A 53 -4.45 3.87 -11.27
N ALA A 54 -3.47 3.35 -10.54
CA ALA A 54 -2.77 2.10 -10.89
C ALA A 54 -3.66 0.84 -10.78
N PHE A 55 -4.82 0.92 -10.11
CA PHE A 55 -5.72 -0.21 -9.87
C PHE A 55 -7.09 -0.08 -10.54
N LEU A 56 -7.32 0.91 -11.40
CA LEU A 56 -8.64 1.10 -12.02
C LEU A 56 -9.08 -0.12 -12.85
N ASP A 57 -8.13 -0.81 -13.47
CA ASP A 57 -8.37 -2.01 -14.27
C ASP A 57 -8.11 -3.33 -13.51
N ILE A 58 -7.79 -3.25 -12.21
CA ILE A 58 -7.47 -4.42 -11.38
C ILE A 58 -8.67 -4.74 -10.49
N ASP A 59 -8.99 -6.03 -10.38
CA ASP A 59 -10.00 -6.51 -9.45
C ASP A 59 -9.79 -5.98 -8.02
N GLY A 60 -10.85 -5.42 -7.43
CA GLY A 60 -10.78 -4.74 -6.15
C GLY A 60 -10.33 -5.63 -4.99
N GLU A 61 -10.68 -6.92 -5.03
CA GLU A 61 -10.26 -7.88 -4.01
C GLU A 61 -8.76 -8.17 -4.12
N VAL A 62 -8.26 -8.40 -5.35
CA VAL A 62 -6.83 -8.59 -5.61
C VAL A 62 -6.04 -7.35 -5.16
N ALA A 63 -6.50 -6.16 -5.53
CA ALA A 63 -5.88 -4.90 -5.14
C ALA A 63 -5.84 -4.73 -3.61
N GLN A 64 -6.92 -5.11 -2.91
CA GLN A 64 -6.99 -5.06 -1.46
C GLN A 64 -5.97 -6.01 -0.81
N GLN A 65 -5.86 -7.26 -1.27
CA GLN A 65 -4.89 -8.19 -0.68
C GLN A 65 -3.44 -7.80 -1.00
N LEU A 66 -3.16 -7.26 -2.18
CA LEU A 66 -1.85 -6.68 -2.52
C LEU A 66 -1.44 -5.55 -1.56
N LYS A 67 -2.39 -4.71 -1.12
CA LYS A 67 -2.13 -3.70 -0.07
C LYS A 67 -1.86 -4.31 1.31
N ARG A 68 -2.42 -5.48 1.61
CA ARG A 68 -2.28 -6.16 2.91
C ARG A 68 -0.95 -6.89 3.06
N ILE A 69 -0.40 -7.47 1.99
CA ILE A 69 0.92 -8.11 2.03
C ILE A 69 2.06 -7.10 2.28
N GLY A 70 1.88 -5.83 1.93
CA GLY A 70 2.83 -4.76 2.21
C GLY A 70 2.83 -4.23 3.65
N ARG A 71 1.93 -4.72 4.52
CA ARG A 71 1.86 -4.32 5.95
C ARG A 71 3.01 -4.92 6.76
N LYS A 72 3.15 -4.55 8.03
CA LYS A 72 4.23 -5.08 8.90
C LYS A 72 3.84 -6.39 9.60
N ASP A 73 2.57 -6.55 9.94
CA ASP A 73 2.07 -7.69 10.72
C ASP A 73 2.10 -9.00 9.92
N PRO A 74 2.78 -10.06 10.41
CA PRO A 74 2.90 -11.32 9.67
C PRO A 74 1.57 -12.07 9.52
N THR A 75 0.66 -11.98 10.50
CA THR A 75 -0.63 -12.70 10.40
C THR A 75 -1.50 -12.12 9.30
N THR A 76 -1.47 -10.79 9.13
CA THR A 76 -2.12 -10.08 8.04
C THR A 76 -1.53 -10.47 6.69
N LYS A 77 -0.19 -10.57 6.59
CA LYS A 77 0.48 -11.04 5.37
C LYS A 77 0.07 -12.46 5.01
N LEU A 78 0.10 -13.38 5.97
CA LEU A 78 -0.24 -14.79 5.74
C LEU A 78 -1.66 -14.94 5.21
N LYS A 79 -2.65 -14.30 5.86
CA LYS A 79 -4.03 -14.33 5.39
C LYS A 79 -4.18 -13.75 3.99
N ALA A 80 -3.51 -12.63 3.71
CA ALA A 80 -3.55 -12.00 2.39
C ALA A 80 -2.87 -12.86 1.30
N LEU A 81 -1.74 -13.50 1.61
CA LEU A 81 -1.04 -14.41 0.69
C LEU A 81 -1.87 -15.67 0.39
N GLN A 82 -2.53 -16.24 1.40
CA GLN A 82 -3.46 -17.37 1.22
C GLN A 82 -4.62 -16.99 0.30
N THR A 83 -5.25 -15.83 0.53
CA THR A 83 -6.33 -15.35 -0.34
C THR A 83 -5.83 -15.06 -1.76
N LEU A 84 -4.67 -14.39 -1.92
CA LEU A 84 -4.07 -14.16 -3.25
C LEU A 84 -3.75 -15.47 -3.97
N SER A 85 -3.23 -16.47 -3.25
CA SER A 85 -2.93 -17.80 -3.79
C SER A 85 -4.16 -18.46 -4.39
N ALA A 86 -5.33 -18.34 -3.74
CA ALA A 86 -6.60 -18.82 -4.26
C ALA A 86 -7.07 -18.00 -5.47
N LEU A 87 -7.09 -16.67 -5.35
CA LEU A 87 -7.52 -15.77 -6.44
C LEU A 87 -6.71 -15.98 -7.72
N PHE A 88 -5.39 -16.20 -7.62
CA PHE A 88 -4.55 -16.41 -8.81
C PHE A 88 -4.86 -17.70 -9.56
N LYS A 89 -5.48 -18.69 -8.91
CA LYS A 89 -5.94 -19.93 -9.58
C LYS A 89 -7.25 -19.73 -10.34
N GLU A 90 -8.04 -18.72 -9.96
CA GLU A 90 -9.36 -18.44 -10.52
C GLU A 90 -9.32 -17.36 -11.61
N LYS A 91 -8.40 -16.39 -11.47
CA LYS A 91 -8.28 -15.22 -12.36
C LYS A 91 -7.55 -15.56 -13.66
N SER A 92 -7.89 -14.83 -14.72
CA SER A 92 -7.25 -15.00 -16.02
C SER A 92 -5.81 -14.45 -16.00
N GLY A 93 -4.89 -15.08 -16.74
CA GLY A 93 -3.51 -14.61 -16.86
C GLY A 93 -3.40 -13.15 -17.31
N LYS A 94 -4.29 -12.70 -18.20
CA LYS A 94 -4.34 -11.31 -18.70
C LYS A 94 -4.62 -10.29 -17.60
N GLU A 95 -5.53 -10.59 -16.68
CA GLU A 95 -5.79 -9.75 -15.50
C GLU A 95 -4.59 -9.75 -14.55
N LEU A 96 -3.97 -10.91 -14.35
CA LEU A 96 -2.84 -11.05 -13.43
C LEU A 96 -1.56 -10.40 -13.96
N VAL A 97 -1.40 -10.22 -15.26
CA VAL A 97 -0.26 -9.47 -15.83
C VAL A 97 -0.22 -8.03 -15.29
N LEU A 98 -1.38 -7.41 -15.10
CA LEU A 98 -1.49 -6.02 -14.63
C LEU A 98 -0.93 -5.83 -13.21
N ILE A 99 -0.95 -6.87 -12.38
CA ILE A 99 -0.47 -6.80 -11.00
C ILE A 99 1.03 -7.09 -10.85
N ILE A 100 1.69 -7.64 -11.88
CA ILE A 100 3.08 -8.12 -11.79
C ILE A 100 4.06 -7.04 -11.29
N PRO A 101 4.00 -5.77 -11.75
CA PRO A 101 4.89 -4.73 -11.25
C PRO A 101 4.78 -4.53 -9.72
N GLN A 102 3.55 -4.49 -9.20
CA GLN A 102 3.30 -4.32 -7.77
C GLN A 102 3.66 -5.58 -6.98
N TRP A 103 3.30 -6.75 -7.50
CA TRP A 103 3.70 -8.03 -6.91
C TRP A 103 5.23 -8.11 -6.81
N GLY A 104 5.96 -7.79 -7.88
CA GLY A 104 7.41 -7.84 -7.91
C GLY A 104 8.09 -6.89 -6.92
N TYR A 105 7.47 -5.74 -6.63
CA TYR A 105 7.94 -4.82 -5.58
C TYR A 105 7.81 -5.43 -4.18
N GLU A 106 6.64 -5.97 -3.83
CA GLU A 106 6.44 -6.57 -2.51
C GLU A 106 7.13 -7.92 -2.36
N TYR A 107 7.23 -8.72 -3.44
CA TYR A 107 7.85 -10.04 -3.46
C TYR A 107 9.26 -10.02 -2.90
N LYS A 108 10.10 -9.07 -3.33
CA LYS A 108 11.48 -8.93 -2.82
C LYS A 108 11.54 -8.70 -1.31
N LYS A 109 10.58 -7.95 -0.75
CA LYS A 109 10.50 -7.68 0.68
C LYS A 109 9.98 -8.90 1.45
N LEU A 110 9.00 -9.60 0.88
CA LEU A 110 8.43 -10.81 1.46
C LEU A 110 9.42 -11.98 1.51
N LEU A 111 10.32 -12.09 0.52
CA LEU A 111 11.40 -13.09 0.54
C LEU A 111 12.40 -12.86 1.68
N LEU A 112 12.49 -11.65 2.22
CA LEU A 112 13.35 -11.30 3.36
C LEU A 112 12.58 -11.21 4.68
N ASP A 113 11.32 -11.66 4.71
CA ASP A 113 10.51 -11.62 5.93
C ASP A 113 11.13 -12.50 7.03
N TYR A 114 11.09 -12.03 8.27
CA TYR A 114 11.62 -12.80 9.40
C TYR A 114 10.81 -14.08 9.66
N ASN A 115 9.51 -14.04 9.37
CA ASN A 115 8.62 -15.16 9.58
C ASN A 115 8.75 -16.14 8.41
N ARG A 116 9.22 -17.35 8.70
CA ARG A 116 9.39 -18.43 7.71
C ARG A 116 8.10 -18.79 6.99
N GLU A 117 6.97 -18.79 7.68
CA GLU A 117 5.68 -19.11 7.06
C GLU A 117 5.28 -18.06 6.03
N VAL A 118 5.62 -16.78 6.26
CA VAL A 118 5.39 -15.71 5.26
C VAL A 118 6.22 -15.98 4.01
N ARG A 119 7.51 -16.33 4.16
CA ARG A 119 8.38 -16.66 3.03
C ARG A 119 7.88 -17.90 2.26
N ARG A 120 7.44 -18.93 2.96
CA ARG A 120 6.85 -20.13 2.37
C ARG A 120 5.59 -19.80 1.56
N ALA A 121 4.62 -19.11 2.19
CA ALA A 121 3.38 -18.72 1.53
C ALA A 121 3.65 -17.81 0.31
N THR A 122 4.66 -16.93 0.39
CA THR A 122 5.07 -16.07 -0.73
C THR A 122 5.52 -16.88 -1.94
N ASN A 123 6.32 -17.94 -1.73
CA ASN A 123 6.77 -18.82 -2.81
C ASN A 123 5.62 -19.65 -3.41
N GLU A 124 4.68 -20.10 -2.59
CA GLU A 124 3.46 -20.76 -3.07
C GLU A 124 2.62 -19.81 -3.95
N THR A 125 2.36 -18.60 -3.48
CA THR A 125 1.62 -17.58 -4.23
C THR A 125 2.35 -17.20 -5.53
N MET A 126 3.69 -17.07 -5.51
CA MET A 126 4.51 -16.83 -6.71
C MET A 126 4.33 -17.96 -7.74
N THR A 127 4.35 -19.22 -7.28
CA THR A 127 4.15 -20.38 -8.16
C THR A 127 2.79 -20.32 -8.86
N ASN A 128 1.73 -19.98 -8.13
CA ASN A 128 0.38 -19.83 -8.70
C ASN A 128 0.31 -18.66 -9.69
N LEU A 129 0.93 -17.52 -9.36
CA LEU A 129 0.98 -16.36 -10.26
C LEU A 129 1.65 -16.73 -11.59
N VAL A 130 2.84 -17.34 -11.54
CA VAL A 130 3.60 -17.70 -12.75
C VAL A 130 2.84 -18.76 -13.56
N THR A 131 2.20 -19.72 -12.90
CA THR A 131 1.39 -20.75 -13.57
C THR A 131 0.21 -20.13 -14.31
N ALA A 132 -0.48 -19.18 -13.69
CA ALA A 132 -1.65 -18.52 -14.28
C ALA A 132 -1.29 -17.53 -15.41
N VAL A 133 -0.20 -16.78 -15.26
CA VAL A 133 0.27 -15.82 -16.26
C VAL A 133 0.94 -16.52 -17.46
N GLY A 134 1.71 -17.57 -17.20
CA GLY A 134 2.41 -18.31 -18.24
C GLY A 134 3.42 -17.46 -19.03
N ARG A 135 3.31 -17.47 -20.36
CA ARG A 135 4.28 -16.85 -21.28
C ARG A 135 4.31 -15.33 -21.19
N ASP A 136 3.21 -14.71 -20.75
CA ASP A 136 3.09 -13.26 -20.62
C ASP A 136 3.93 -12.69 -19.46
N LEU A 137 4.57 -13.56 -18.66
CA LEU A 137 5.54 -13.17 -17.64
C LEU A 137 6.87 -12.68 -18.23
N ALA A 138 7.18 -13.05 -19.48
CA ALA A 138 8.49 -12.83 -20.11
C ALA A 138 9.02 -11.38 -19.98
N PRO A 139 8.22 -10.31 -20.17
CA PRO A 139 8.70 -8.93 -20.02
C PRO A 139 9.20 -8.58 -18.61
N TYR A 140 8.68 -9.27 -17.58
CA TYR A 140 8.95 -8.98 -16.17
C TYR A 140 10.02 -9.89 -15.59
N LEU A 141 10.37 -10.97 -16.28
CA LEU A 141 11.22 -12.04 -15.79
C LEU A 141 12.60 -11.55 -15.36
N LYS A 142 13.21 -10.59 -16.06
CA LYS A 142 14.51 -10.01 -15.69
C LYS A 142 14.52 -9.46 -14.25
N SER A 143 13.40 -8.91 -13.79
CA SER A 143 13.26 -8.33 -12.45
C SER A 143 12.92 -9.34 -11.35
N LEU A 144 12.29 -10.46 -11.73
CA LEU A 144 11.77 -11.48 -10.82
C LEU A 144 12.71 -12.67 -10.68
N MET A 145 13.41 -13.05 -11.75
CA MET A 145 14.18 -14.30 -11.83
C MET A 145 15.25 -14.40 -10.75
N GLY A 146 16.02 -13.33 -10.51
CA GLY A 146 17.08 -13.35 -9.50
C GLY A 146 16.55 -13.65 -8.09
N PRO A 147 15.62 -12.81 -7.56
CA PRO A 147 14.98 -13.09 -6.28
C PRO A 147 14.27 -14.44 -6.22
N TRP A 148 13.59 -14.85 -7.30
CA TRP A 148 12.86 -16.12 -7.35
C TRP A 148 13.77 -17.34 -7.34
N TRP A 149 14.90 -17.29 -8.05
CA TRP A 149 15.91 -18.34 -7.98
C TRP A 149 16.51 -18.45 -6.58
N PHE A 150 16.84 -17.33 -5.96
CA PHE A 150 17.40 -17.31 -4.61
C PHE A 150 16.43 -17.86 -3.56
N SER A 151 15.12 -17.63 -3.75
CA SER A 151 14.11 -18.12 -2.80
C SER A 151 13.96 -19.63 -2.73
N GLN A 152 14.52 -20.39 -3.70
CA GLN A 152 14.52 -21.85 -3.69
C GLN A 152 15.48 -22.44 -2.65
N PHE A 153 16.40 -21.64 -2.12
CA PHE A 153 17.45 -22.08 -1.20
C PHE A 153 17.30 -21.46 0.20
N ASP A 154 16.08 -21.39 0.72
CA ASP A 154 15.84 -20.91 2.09
C ASP A 154 16.50 -21.86 3.10
N SER A 155 17.55 -21.37 3.77
CA SER A 155 18.39 -22.14 4.70
C SER A 155 17.71 -22.50 6.03
N SER A 156 16.43 -22.14 6.22
CA SER A 156 15.66 -22.48 7.42
C SER A 156 15.07 -23.90 7.40
N SER A 157 15.82 -24.90 6.92
CA SER A 157 15.44 -26.33 6.98
C SER A 157 15.27 -26.79 8.43
#